data_AF-A0AAD7VSA8-F1
#
_entry.id   AF-A0AAD7VSA8-F1
#
_cell.length_a   1.000
_cell.length_b   1.000
_cell.length_c   1.000
_cell.angle_alpha   90.00
_cell.angle_beta   90.00
_cell.angle_gamma   90.00
#
_symmetry.space_group_name_H-M   'P 1'
#
loop_
_entity.id
_entity.type
_entity.pdbx_description
1 polymer ?
#
loop_
_entity_poly.entity_id
_entity_poly.type
_entity_poly.pdbx_seq_one_letter_code
_entity_poly.pdbx_strand_id
1 'polypeptide(L)'
;MLVPQGRKELFESGILNYYNYGHLYDKSFKLVVRTLSQAVRVFESAENFLASFSGSTGLSMLIFLFLVGDTWKSIYLKERTAKLRKFTGHYNWTVADSFYAQTLCSMGRLRIFLLTSILPFGRVEGHLLNVPANTTGANMTLDTNPVTFPVNQSLYLDFGHDANIIAAMRAFGVWTEAVRGIPASTARPAHRQLVASNIAPFAGRLNIEIIKAPHKVSARRSSKTGAKHDAYICDTGEMHYVHFVLNQRSIPLHVSFEACEYRDDGWCELPTFMNVQKENRLGKADYQYACFGNWTMMGYGFYNSGHPV
;
A
#
# COMPACT_ATOMS: atom_id res chain seq x y z
N MET A 1 15.36 -15.46 1.68
CA MET A 1 14.44 -16.50 2.13
C MET A 1 13.59 -15.98 3.26
N LEU A 2 12.33 -16.38 3.31
CA LEU A 2 11.34 -16.05 4.32
C LEU A 2 11.61 -16.85 5.60
N VAL A 3 11.54 -16.18 6.75
CA VAL A 3 11.77 -16.81 8.07
C VAL A 3 10.49 -17.52 8.56
N PRO A 4 10.58 -18.49 9.50
CA PRO A 4 9.43 -19.27 9.95
C PRO A 4 8.24 -18.44 10.45
N GLN A 5 8.49 -17.40 11.25
CA GLN A 5 7.41 -16.54 11.72
C GLN A 5 6.81 -15.71 10.57
N GLY A 6 7.59 -15.31 9.55
CA GLY A 6 7.05 -14.62 8.38
C GLY A 6 6.09 -15.52 7.60
N ARG A 7 6.45 -16.80 7.42
CA ARG A 7 5.52 -17.81 6.87
C ARG A 7 4.21 -17.91 7.65
N LYS A 8 4.32 -17.96 9.00
CA LYS A 8 3.15 -17.98 9.89
C LYS A 8 2.27 -16.73 9.72
N GLU A 9 2.86 -15.54 9.71
CA GLU A 9 2.12 -14.29 9.55
C GLU A 9 1.38 -14.21 8.21
N LEU A 10 2.00 -14.69 7.13
CA LEU A 10 1.35 -14.74 5.82
C LEU A 10 0.23 -15.78 5.77
N PHE A 11 0.42 -16.93 6.42
CA PHE A 11 -0.63 -17.94 6.57
C PHE A 11 -1.81 -17.41 7.39
N GLU A 12 -1.57 -16.74 8.52
CA GLU A 12 -2.63 -16.09 9.31
C GLU A 12 -3.32 -14.96 8.53
N SER A 13 -2.57 -14.21 7.71
CA SER A 13 -3.12 -13.18 6.83
C SER A 13 -4.04 -13.78 5.76
N GLY A 14 -3.70 -14.95 5.20
CA GLY A 14 -4.56 -15.64 4.24
C GLY A 14 -5.83 -16.19 4.89
N ILE A 15 -5.75 -16.73 6.11
CA ILE A 15 -6.95 -17.10 6.90
C ILE A 15 -7.87 -15.89 7.09
N LEU A 16 -7.30 -14.77 7.56
CA LEU A 16 -8.07 -13.55 7.81
C LEU A 16 -8.78 -13.05 6.53
N ASN A 17 -8.06 -13.00 5.41
CA ASN A 17 -8.65 -12.56 4.14
C ASN A 17 -9.69 -13.56 3.62
N TYR A 18 -9.54 -14.85 3.88
CA TYR A 18 -10.56 -15.84 3.55
C TYR A 18 -11.85 -15.60 4.35
N TYR A 19 -11.76 -15.31 5.65
CA TYR A 19 -12.94 -14.96 6.43
C TYR A 19 -13.61 -13.67 5.96
N ASN A 20 -12.82 -12.66 5.59
CA ASN A 20 -13.36 -11.37 5.16
C ASN A 20 -13.94 -11.42 3.73
N TYR A 21 -13.26 -12.10 2.81
CA TYR A 21 -13.53 -11.98 1.36
C TYR A 21 -13.62 -13.31 0.62
N GLY A 22 -13.45 -14.45 1.30
CA GLY A 22 -13.49 -15.78 0.66
C GLY A 22 -14.84 -16.10 0.00
N HIS A 23 -15.92 -15.44 0.44
CA HIS A 23 -17.23 -15.52 -0.20
C HIS A 23 -17.28 -14.89 -1.60
N LEU A 24 -16.31 -14.03 -1.94
CA LEU A 24 -16.16 -13.43 -3.28
C LEU A 24 -15.36 -14.34 -4.23
N TYR A 25 -14.76 -15.42 -3.72
CA TYR A 25 -13.97 -16.32 -4.55
C TYR A 25 -14.87 -17.26 -5.37
N ASP A 26 -15.00 -16.95 -6.65
CA ASP A 26 -15.66 -17.84 -7.61
C ASP A 26 -14.69 -18.94 -8.07
N LYS A 27 -14.99 -20.18 -7.68
CA LYS A 27 -14.21 -21.37 -8.00
C LYS A 27 -14.29 -21.77 -9.48
N SER A 28 -15.21 -21.19 -10.26
CA SER A 28 -15.29 -21.43 -11.70
C SER A 28 -14.11 -20.80 -12.46
N PHE A 29 -13.46 -19.79 -11.87
CA PHE A 29 -12.27 -19.13 -12.42
C PHE A 29 -11.01 -19.51 -11.64
N LYS A 30 -9.88 -19.61 -12.36
CA LYS A 30 -8.57 -19.74 -11.72
C LYS A 30 -8.20 -18.40 -11.07
N LEU A 31 -7.94 -18.42 -9.76
CA LEU A 31 -7.43 -17.25 -9.04
C LEU A 31 -6.10 -16.81 -9.66
N VAL A 32 -6.03 -15.59 -10.17
CA VAL A 32 -4.79 -15.01 -10.69
C VAL A 32 -4.14 -14.19 -9.59
N VAL A 33 -2.90 -14.54 -9.28
CA VAL A 33 -2.08 -13.86 -8.27
C VAL A 33 -0.79 -13.41 -8.93
N ARG A 34 -0.37 -12.18 -8.64
CA ARG A 34 0.86 -11.59 -9.19
C ARG A 34 1.90 -11.38 -8.09
N THR A 35 3.17 -11.65 -8.38
CA THR A 35 4.27 -11.57 -7.39
C THR A 35 5.54 -11.00 -8.01
N LEU A 36 6.40 -10.27 -7.27
CA LEU A 36 7.66 -9.75 -7.83
C LEU A 36 8.69 -10.84 -8.16
N SER A 37 9.16 -10.89 -9.42
CA SER A 37 9.92 -12.04 -9.94
C SER A 37 11.32 -12.26 -9.38
N GLN A 38 11.94 -11.21 -8.82
CA GLN A 38 13.31 -11.27 -8.30
C GLN A 38 13.38 -11.41 -6.78
N ALA A 39 12.26 -11.71 -6.13
CA ALA A 39 12.20 -11.82 -4.69
C ALA A 39 11.61 -13.17 -4.27
N VAL A 40 12.48 -14.18 -4.13
CA VAL A 40 12.14 -15.53 -3.61
C VAL A 40 11.23 -15.46 -2.39
N ARG A 41 11.53 -14.54 -1.48
CA ARG A 41 10.75 -14.26 -0.26
C ARG A 41 9.32 -13.72 -0.50
N VAL A 42 9.10 -12.95 -1.56
CA VAL A 42 7.76 -12.44 -1.97
C VAL A 42 6.97 -13.58 -2.61
N PHE A 43 7.62 -14.40 -3.42
CA PHE A 43 7.02 -15.62 -3.97
C PHE A 43 6.61 -16.60 -2.85
N GLU A 44 7.53 -16.92 -1.93
CA GLU A 44 7.24 -17.74 -0.74
C GLU A 44 6.11 -17.14 0.11
N SER A 45 6.00 -15.81 0.17
CA SER A 45 4.91 -15.13 0.89
C SER A 45 3.55 -15.39 0.24
N ALA A 46 3.50 -15.35 -1.10
CA ALA A 46 2.30 -15.64 -1.86
C ALA A 46 1.89 -17.11 -1.68
N GLU A 47 2.83 -18.05 -1.71
CA GLU A 47 2.56 -19.46 -1.45
C GLU A 47 1.96 -19.69 -0.06
N ASN A 48 2.55 -19.10 0.99
CA ASN A 48 2.07 -19.27 2.36
C ASN A 48 0.70 -18.63 2.59
N PHE A 49 0.45 -17.47 1.97
CA PHE A 49 -0.88 -16.86 1.98
C PHE A 49 -1.91 -17.77 1.30
N LEU A 50 -1.62 -18.23 0.08
CA LEU A 50 -2.56 -19.04 -0.71
C LEU A 50 -2.82 -20.42 -0.12
N ALA A 51 -1.83 -21.00 0.55
CA ALA A 51 -1.98 -22.26 1.28
C ALA A 51 -3.14 -22.21 2.28
N SER A 52 -3.37 -21.05 2.90
CA SER A 52 -4.50 -20.83 3.81
C SER A 52 -5.75 -20.24 3.16
N PHE A 53 -5.60 -19.44 2.10
CA PHE A 53 -6.70 -18.71 1.48
C PHE A 53 -7.54 -19.55 0.52
N SER A 54 -6.93 -20.38 -0.32
CA SER A 54 -7.65 -21.13 -1.37
C SER A 54 -7.29 -22.61 -1.47
N GLY A 55 -6.22 -23.06 -0.79
CA GLY A 55 -5.73 -24.43 -0.86
C GLY A 55 -5.14 -24.83 -2.23
N SER A 56 -4.86 -23.87 -3.12
CA SER A 56 -4.33 -24.08 -4.47
C SER A 56 -2.98 -23.38 -4.67
N THR A 57 -2.04 -24.05 -5.37
CA THR A 57 -0.62 -23.69 -5.49
C THR A 57 -0.21 -23.03 -6.82
N GLY A 58 -1.16 -22.61 -7.67
CA GLY A 58 -0.85 -22.01 -8.98
C GLY A 58 -0.55 -20.50 -8.91
N LEU A 59 0.70 -20.09 -9.17
CA LEU A 59 1.16 -18.69 -9.10
C LEU A 59 1.78 -18.21 -10.44
N SER A 60 1.61 -16.93 -10.78
CA SER A 60 2.31 -16.23 -11.87
C SER A 60 3.00 -14.94 -11.37
N MET A 61 4.02 -14.44 -12.07
CA MET A 61 5.13 -13.67 -11.47
C MET A 61 5.59 -12.46 -12.32
N LEU A 62 5.71 -11.22 -11.77
CA LEU A 62 6.28 -9.95 -12.31
C LEU A 62 6.68 -8.82 -11.29
N ILE A 63 7.75 -8.04 -11.60
CA ILE A 63 8.79 -7.28 -10.81
C ILE A 63 8.56 -5.74 -10.57
N PHE A 64 9.08 -5.10 -9.47
CA PHE A 64 9.61 -3.70 -9.35
C PHE A 64 10.40 -3.42 -8.02
N LEU A 65 11.41 -2.51 -7.98
CA LEU A 65 12.37 -2.29 -6.84
C LEU A 65 12.78 -0.80 -6.61
N PHE A 66 13.04 -0.34 -5.35
CA PHE A 66 13.65 0.99 -5.00
C PHE A 66 14.42 0.99 -3.63
N LEU A 67 15.34 1.97 -3.41
CA LEU A 67 16.28 2.11 -2.26
C LEU A 67 16.09 3.41 -1.43
N VAL A 68 16.61 3.47 -0.17
CA VAL A 68 16.49 4.59 0.81
C VAL A 68 17.88 5.15 1.23
N GLY A 69 18.01 6.48 1.42
CA GLY A 69 19.27 7.22 1.62
C GLY A 69 19.83 7.40 3.06
N ASP A 70 21.09 7.85 3.15
CA ASP A 70 22.00 7.71 4.31
C ASP A 70 22.07 8.89 5.32
N THR A 71 21.59 10.08 4.97
CA THR A 71 21.89 11.33 5.71
C THR A 71 21.29 11.42 7.12
N TRP A 72 20.11 10.82 7.35
CA TRP A 72 19.41 10.92 8.64
C TRP A 72 20.09 10.11 9.76
N LYS A 73 20.80 9.02 9.40
CA LYS A 73 21.44 8.10 10.35
C LYS A 73 22.42 8.82 11.27
N SER A 74 23.20 9.77 10.73
CA SER A 74 24.21 10.52 11.49
C SER A 74 23.62 11.50 12.50
N ILE A 75 22.36 11.90 12.34
CA ILE A 75 21.67 12.85 13.21
C ILE A 75 21.05 12.14 14.41
N TYR A 76 20.15 11.17 14.17
CA TYR A 76 19.39 10.55 15.27
C TYR A 76 20.23 9.57 16.11
N LEU A 77 21.28 8.99 15.52
CA LEU A 77 22.15 8.04 16.23
C LEU A 77 23.30 8.72 16.97
N LYS A 78 23.52 10.04 16.82
CA LYS A 78 24.69 10.73 17.37
C LYS A 78 24.88 10.45 18.87
N GLU A 79 23.84 10.68 19.67
CA GLU A 79 23.90 10.48 21.12
C GLU A 79 23.98 9.01 21.52
N ARG A 80 23.23 8.13 20.84
CA ARG A 80 23.24 6.68 21.11
C ARG A 80 24.58 6.04 20.76
N THR A 81 25.17 6.42 19.64
CA THR A 81 26.51 6.00 19.21
C THR A 81 27.55 6.44 20.23
N ALA A 82 27.50 7.69 20.69
CA ALA A 82 28.41 8.20 21.72
C ALA A 82 28.28 7.42 23.05
N LYS A 83 27.05 7.04 23.43
CA LYS A 83 26.83 6.21 24.63
C LYS A 83 27.34 4.78 24.46
N LEU A 84 27.09 4.15 23.31
CA LEU A 84 27.58 2.79 23.02
C LEU A 84 29.09 2.73 22.96
N ARG A 85 29.74 3.74 22.36
CA ARG A 85 31.20 3.86 22.32
C ARG A 85 31.86 3.85 23.71
N LYS A 86 31.19 4.42 24.72
CA LYS A 86 31.66 4.35 26.12
C LYS A 86 31.59 2.94 26.71
N PHE A 87 30.64 2.10 26.27
CA PHE A 87 30.48 0.74 26.75
C PHE A 87 31.34 -0.28 26.01
N THR A 88 31.73 0.01 24.77
CA THR A 88 32.49 -0.92 23.91
C THR A 88 34.01 -0.84 24.13
N GLY A 89 34.47 -0.07 25.13
CA GLY A 89 35.88 0.05 25.49
C GLY A 89 36.73 0.58 24.34
N HIS A 90 37.69 -0.23 23.87
CA HIS A 90 38.63 0.13 22.80
C HIS A 90 38.06 -0.03 21.38
N TYR A 91 36.84 -0.56 21.23
CA TYR A 91 36.26 -0.78 19.91
C TYR A 91 35.78 0.54 19.29
N ASN A 92 36.16 0.80 18.04
CA ASN A 92 35.77 2.01 17.30
C ASN A 92 34.32 1.91 16.80
N TRP A 93 33.37 2.05 17.73
CA TRP A 93 31.94 1.95 17.44
C TRP A 93 31.42 3.18 16.67
N THR A 94 30.96 2.94 15.44
CA THR A 94 30.51 3.94 14.48
C THR A 94 28.98 4.13 14.48
N VAL A 95 28.53 5.17 13.76
CA VAL A 95 27.10 5.39 13.49
C VAL A 95 26.50 4.23 12.70
N ALA A 96 27.26 3.68 11.75
CA ALA A 96 26.85 2.52 10.97
C ALA A 96 26.68 1.29 11.88
N ASP A 97 27.58 1.06 12.83
CA ASP A 97 27.48 -0.05 13.79
C ASP A 97 26.25 0.09 14.67
N SER A 98 25.94 1.30 15.12
CA SER A 98 24.71 1.59 15.88
C SER A 98 23.44 1.34 15.04
N PHE A 99 23.47 1.70 13.75
CA PHE A 99 22.37 1.46 12.82
C PHE A 99 22.18 -0.05 12.54
N TYR A 100 23.27 -0.77 12.30
CA TYR A 100 23.23 -2.21 12.09
C TYR A 100 22.83 -2.95 13.36
N ALA A 101 23.27 -2.54 14.55
CA ALA A 101 22.85 -3.14 15.81
C ALA A 101 21.34 -2.95 16.08
N GLN A 102 20.77 -1.79 15.73
CA GLN A 102 19.32 -1.58 15.76
C GLN A 102 18.60 -2.49 14.77
N THR A 103 19.16 -2.64 13.57
CA THR A 103 18.63 -3.54 12.54
C THR A 103 18.73 -5.00 12.96
N LEU A 104 19.79 -5.40 13.68
CA LEU A 104 19.94 -6.75 14.24
C LEU A 104 18.90 -7.02 15.34
N CYS A 105 18.53 -6.02 16.13
CA CYS A 105 17.47 -6.14 17.13
C CYS A 105 16.10 -6.45 16.49
N SER A 106 15.77 -5.80 15.37
CA SER A 106 14.56 -6.11 14.61
C SER A 106 14.68 -7.43 13.85
N MET A 107 15.83 -7.72 13.23
CA MET A 107 16.05 -8.95 12.46
C MET A 107 16.14 -10.21 13.32
N GLY A 108 16.59 -10.11 14.58
CA GLY A 108 16.46 -11.16 15.59
C GLY A 108 15.00 -11.44 15.99
N ARG A 109 14.08 -10.56 15.55
CA ARG A 109 12.63 -10.65 15.74
C ARG A 109 11.84 -10.53 14.42
N LEU A 110 12.43 -10.93 13.28
CA LEU A 110 11.81 -11.21 11.95
C LEU A 110 12.28 -10.37 10.75
N ARG A 111 12.05 -10.93 9.54
CA ARG A 111 12.27 -10.32 8.22
C ARG A 111 11.01 -10.40 7.32
N ILE A 112 11.01 -9.53 6.28
CA ILE A 112 9.92 -8.84 5.51
C ILE A 112 8.90 -9.84 4.87
N PHE A 113 7.58 -9.58 4.69
CA PHE A 113 6.88 -9.21 3.41
C PHE A 113 5.35 -9.11 3.51
N LEU A 114 4.72 -8.49 2.48
CA LEU A 114 3.41 -7.78 2.47
C LEU A 114 2.51 -8.16 1.29
N LEU A 115 1.18 -8.06 1.47
CA LEU A 115 0.14 -8.20 0.43
C LEU A 115 -0.20 -6.81 -0.15
N THR A 116 -0.09 -6.64 -1.47
CA THR A 116 -0.46 -5.42 -2.19
C THR A 116 -1.62 -5.72 -3.14
N SER A 117 -2.87 -5.40 -2.82
CA SER A 117 -3.91 -5.40 -3.86
C SER A 117 -3.84 -4.08 -4.63
N ILE A 118 -3.00 -4.01 -5.67
CA ILE A 118 -3.07 -2.88 -6.60
C ILE A 118 -4.19 -3.22 -7.57
N LEU A 119 -5.34 -2.55 -7.40
CA LEU A 119 -6.42 -2.55 -8.38
C LEU A 119 -6.12 -1.48 -9.44
N PRO A 120 -5.57 -1.84 -10.62
CA PRO A 120 -5.56 -0.94 -11.76
C PRO A 120 -7.00 -0.59 -12.15
N PHE A 121 -7.24 0.68 -12.48
CA PHE A 121 -8.56 1.23 -12.84
C PHE A 121 -9.34 0.36 -13.83
N GLY A 122 -8.66 -0.22 -14.81
CA GLY A 122 -9.28 -1.12 -15.79
C GLY A 122 -10.01 -2.32 -15.17
N ARG A 123 -9.57 -2.85 -14.02
CA ARG A 123 -10.28 -3.94 -13.33
C ARG A 123 -11.60 -3.48 -12.70
N VAL A 124 -11.65 -2.25 -12.20
CA VAL A 124 -12.89 -1.67 -11.66
C VAL A 124 -13.88 -1.37 -12.79
N GLU A 125 -13.36 -0.91 -13.93
CA GLU A 125 -14.17 -0.55 -15.10
C GLU A 125 -14.42 -1.72 -16.07
N GLY A 126 -13.90 -2.91 -15.76
CA GLY A 126 -14.06 -4.11 -16.58
C GLY A 126 -13.35 -4.07 -17.94
N HIS A 127 -12.33 -3.22 -18.12
CA HIS A 127 -11.57 -3.11 -19.36
C HIS A 127 -10.07 -3.32 -19.17
N LEU A 128 -9.41 -3.82 -20.22
CA LEU A 128 -7.97 -3.95 -20.24
C LEU A 128 -7.28 -2.59 -20.28
N LEU A 129 -6.03 -2.53 -19.83
CA LEU A 129 -5.29 -1.28 -19.80
C LEU A 129 -5.10 -0.77 -21.24
N ASN A 130 -5.60 0.45 -21.52
CA ASN A 130 -5.47 1.11 -22.81
C ASN A 130 -4.84 2.49 -22.62
N VAL A 131 -3.53 2.50 -22.36
CA VAL A 131 -2.72 3.71 -22.25
C VAL A 131 -1.65 3.69 -23.34
N PRO A 132 -1.27 4.84 -23.92
CA PRO A 132 -0.22 4.87 -24.93
C PRO A 132 1.08 4.28 -24.37
N ALA A 133 1.85 3.59 -25.22
CA ALA A 133 3.14 3.06 -24.84
C ALA A 133 4.01 4.17 -24.22
N ASN A 134 4.81 3.81 -23.21
CA ASN A 134 5.70 4.72 -22.47
C ASN A 134 5.00 5.78 -21.60
N THR A 135 3.68 5.79 -21.44
CA THR A 135 3.02 6.72 -20.49
C THR A 135 3.02 6.22 -19.05
N THR A 136 3.31 4.94 -18.83
CA THR A 136 3.35 4.29 -17.52
C THR A 136 4.44 3.23 -17.47
N GLY A 137 4.76 2.73 -16.27
CA GLY A 137 5.62 1.56 -16.07
C GLY A 137 4.91 0.21 -16.25
N ALA A 138 3.66 0.21 -16.73
CA ALA A 138 2.89 -1.01 -16.94
C ALA A 138 3.49 -1.85 -18.08
N ASN A 139 3.39 -3.18 -17.97
CA ASN A 139 3.86 -4.06 -19.02
C ASN A 139 2.70 -4.37 -19.96
N MET A 140 2.61 -3.62 -21.06
CA MET A 140 1.49 -3.71 -22.00
C MET A 140 1.30 -5.11 -22.59
N THR A 141 2.35 -5.94 -22.70
CA THR A 141 2.21 -7.34 -23.16
C THR A 141 1.38 -8.19 -22.20
N LEU A 142 1.46 -7.90 -20.90
CA LEU A 142 0.81 -8.68 -19.84
C LEU A 142 -0.50 -8.04 -19.37
N ASP A 143 -0.54 -6.71 -19.32
CA ASP A 143 -1.70 -5.95 -18.84
C ASP A 143 -2.78 -5.76 -19.93
N THR A 144 -2.50 -6.18 -21.17
CA THR A 144 -3.49 -6.31 -22.26
C THR A 144 -3.88 -7.76 -22.57
N ASN A 145 -3.33 -8.73 -21.82
CA ASN A 145 -3.66 -10.13 -22.01
C ASN A 145 -4.66 -10.58 -20.93
N PRO A 146 -5.87 -11.02 -21.30
CA PRO A 146 -6.92 -11.39 -20.34
C PRO A 146 -6.56 -12.59 -19.47
N VAL A 147 -5.57 -13.40 -19.85
CA VAL A 147 -5.08 -14.53 -19.05
C VAL A 147 -4.21 -14.05 -17.88
N THR A 148 -3.33 -13.08 -18.13
CA THR A 148 -2.42 -12.53 -17.11
C THR A 148 -3.00 -11.31 -16.40
N PHE A 149 -4.03 -10.70 -16.97
CA PHE A 149 -4.75 -9.56 -16.44
C PHE A 149 -6.26 -9.76 -16.61
N PRO A 150 -6.87 -10.67 -15.84
CA PRO A 150 -8.31 -10.87 -15.89
C PRO A 150 -9.04 -9.64 -15.31
N VAL A 151 -10.13 -9.24 -15.97
CA VAL A 151 -10.99 -8.13 -15.53
C VAL A 151 -12.35 -8.60 -14.99
N ASN A 152 -12.64 -9.91 -15.11
CA ASN A 152 -13.90 -10.52 -14.70
C ASN A 152 -13.73 -11.33 -13.39
N GLN A 153 -12.98 -10.78 -12.42
CA GLN A 153 -12.75 -11.44 -11.13
C GLN A 153 -13.12 -10.50 -9.99
N SER A 154 -13.74 -11.04 -8.96
CA SER A 154 -14.09 -10.26 -7.76
C SER A 154 -12.92 -10.09 -6.80
N LEU A 155 -11.83 -10.86 -6.99
CA LEU A 155 -10.66 -10.88 -6.10
C LEU A 155 -9.37 -10.71 -6.90
N TYR A 156 -8.52 -9.81 -6.39
CA TYR A 156 -7.22 -9.51 -6.95
C TYR A 156 -6.16 -9.50 -5.86
N LEU A 157 -5.15 -10.35 -6.01
CA LEU A 157 -4.06 -10.49 -5.05
C LEU A 157 -2.73 -10.19 -5.76
N ASP A 158 -2.04 -9.15 -5.31
CA ASP A 158 -0.64 -8.94 -5.69
C ASP A 158 0.26 -8.96 -4.45
N PHE A 159 1.51 -9.35 -4.63
CA PHE A 159 2.52 -9.42 -3.57
C PHE A 159 3.75 -8.61 -3.98
N GLY A 160 4.20 -7.76 -3.07
CA GLY A 160 5.27 -6.79 -3.34
C GLY A 160 6.13 -6.46 -2.13
N HIS A 161 6.91 -5.39 -2.26
CA HIS A 161 7.71 -4.81 -1.19
C HIS A 161 6.94 -3.69 -0.47
N ASP A 162 7.42 -3.33 0.72
CA ASP A 162 6.99 -2.16 1.48
C ASP A 162 6.94 -0.87 0.63
N ALA A 163 7.99 -0.65 -0.17
CA ALA A 163 8.07 0.46 -1.11
C ALA A 163 6.93 0.45 -2.13
N ASN A 164 6.44 -0.73 -2.55
CA ASN A 164 5.33 -0.82 -3.50
C ASN A 164 4.00 -0.40 -2.87
N ILE A 165 3.77 -0.66 -1.58
CA ILE A 165 2.56 -0.14 -0.91
C ILE A 165 2.61 1.35 -0.73
N ILE A 166 3.77 1.89 -0.33
CA ILE A 166 3.93 3.34 -0.22
C ILE A 166 3.73 3.99 -1.60
N ALA A 167 4.32 3.42 -2.66
CA ALA A 167 4.15 3.90 -4.02
C ALA A 167 2.69 3.79 -4.49
N ALA A 168 1.99 2.69 -4.19
CA ALA A 168 0.59 2.52 -4.53
C ALA A 168 -0.29 3.55 -3.82
N MET A 169 -0.11 3.73 -2.51
CA MET A 169 -0.83 4.76 -1.75
C MET A 169 -0.59 6.16 -2.33
N ARG A 170 0.66 6.48 -2.67
CA ARG A 170 1.04 7.74 -3.30
C ARG A 170 0.40 7.91 -4.68
N ALA A 171 0.42 6.87 -5.51
CA ALA A 171 -0.16 6.87 -6.85
C ALA A 171 -1.68 7.09 -6.81
N PHE A 172 -2.38 6.48 -5.85
CA PHE A 172 -3.79 6.74 -5.60
C PHE A 172 -4.06 8.13 -5.04
N GLY A 173 -3.04 8.90 -4.66
CA GLY A 173 -3.22 10.24 -4.09
C GLY A 173 -3.48 10.24 -2.59
N VAL A 174 -3.35 9.09 -1.92
CA VAL A 174 -3.53 8.98 -0.47
C VAL A 174 -2.38 9.68 0.25
N TRP A 175 -2.73 10.60 1.16
CA TRP A 175 -1.79 11.41 1.94
C TRP A 175 -0.88 12.33 1.13
N THR A 176 -1.16 12.57 -0.16
CA THR A 176 -0.23 13.33 -1.01
C THR A 176 -0.09 14.79 -0.63
N GLU A 177 -1.22 15.41 -0.28
CA GLU A 177 -1.30 16.82 0.11
C GLU A 177 -1.27 17.01 1.63
N ALA A 178 -1.67 15.97 2.37
CA ALA A 178 -1.79 16.01 3.83
C ALA A 178 -0.44 15.84 4.56
N VAL A 179 0.54 15.20 3.92
CA VAL A 179 1.87 14.99 4.49
C VAL A 179 2.86 15.93 3.82
N ARG A 180 3.31 16.93 4.58
CA ARG A 180 4.38 17.84 4.17
C ARG A 180 5.73 17.22 4.53
N GLY A 181 6.74 17.47 3.69
CA GLY A 181 8.07 16.86 3.73
C GLY A 181 8.58 16.61 5.14
N ILE A 182 8.99 15.37 5.41
CA ILE A 182 9.58 15.02 6.70
C ILE A 182 10.93 15.75 6.79
N PRO A 183 11.19 16.56 7.84
CA PRO A 183 12.45 17.31 7.91
C PRO A 183 13.64 16.38 8.18
N ALA A 184 14.67 16.45 7.33
CA ALA A 184 15.90 15.65 7.49
C ALA A 184 16.68 16.02 8.76
N SER A 185 16.53 17.27 9.19
CA SER A 185 17.37 17.96 10.17
C SER A 185 16.93 17.75 11.62
N THR A 186 15.78 17.12 11.87
CA THR A 186 15.27 16.93 13.24
C THR A 186 15.36 15.47 13.67
N ALA A 187 15.94 15.23 14.85
CA ALA A 187 16.21 13.89 15.36
C ALA A 187 14.95 13.04 15.54
N ARG A 188 13.80 13.67 15.82
CA ARG A 188 12.45 13.07 15.84
C ARG A 188 11.40 14.16 16.06
N PRO A 189 10.50 14.45 15.10
CA PRO A 189 9.36 15.35 15.35
C PRO A 189 8.45 14.76 16.44
N ALA A 190 7.96 15.61 17.36
CA ALA A 190 7.00 15.19 18.40
C ALA A 190 5.69 14.66 17.77
N HIS A 191 5.26 15.27 16.66
CA HIS A 191 4.10 14.88 15.88
C HIS A 191 4.54 14.28 14.54
N ARG A 192 4.59 12.95 14.47
CA ARG A 192 4.96 12.23 13.24
C ARG A 192 3.72 12.05 12.36
N GLN A 193 3.76 12.62 11.16
CA GLN A 193 2.71 12.49 10.16
C GLN A 193 2.73 11.09 9.51
N LEU A 194 3.93 10.54 9.30
CA LEU A 194 4.13 9.19 8.75
C LEU A 194 4.92 8.33 9.73
N VAL A 195 4.43 7.10 9.95
CA VAL A 195 5.07 6.09 10.79
C VAL A 195 5.15 4.80 9.98
N ALA A 196 6.35 4.45 9.52
CA ALA A 196 6.56 3.31 8.62
C ALA A 196 5.97 1.99 9.15
N SER A 197 6.07 1.72 10.45
CA SER A 197 5.52 0.51 11.09
C SER A 197 3.98 0.44 11.07
N ASN A 198 3.29 1.56 10.89
CA ASN A 198 1.83 1.57 10.77
C ASN A 198 1.38 1.41 9.32
N ILE A 199 2.30 1.63 8.37
CA ILE A 199 2.01 1.64 6.93
C ILE A 199 2.43 0.30 6.32
N ALA A 200 3.70 -0.06 6.46
CA ALA A 200 4.26 -1.27 5.89
C ALA A 200 5.05 -2.08 6.94
N PRO A 201 4.39 -2.62 7.98
CA PRO A 201 5.01 -3.60 8.87
C PRO A 201 5.26 -4.93 8.15
N PHE A 202 5.98 -5.86 8.78
CA PHE A 202 5.99 -7.27 8.34
C PHE A 202 4.54 -7.78 8.18
N ALA A 203 4.23 -8.47 7.07
CA ALA A 203 2.89 -8.97 6.74
C ALA A 203 1.78 -7.90 6.72
N GLY A 204 2.16 -6.63 6.53
CA GLY A 204 1.18 -5.60 6.25
C GLY A 204 0.30 -5.90 5.01
N ARG A 205 -0.79 -5.17 4.90
CA ARG A 205 -1.72 -5.29 3.78
C ARG A 205 -2.42 -3.98 3.49
N LEU A 206 -2.63 -3.72 2.21
CA LEU A 206 -3.56 -2.72 1.72
C LEU A 206 -4.67 -3.45 0.97
N ASN A 207 -5.89 -3.35 1.48
CA ASN A 207 -7.09 -3.85 0.83
C ASN A 207 -7.85 -2.65 0.25
N ILE A 208 -8.32 -2.81 -0.99
CA ILE A 208 -9.20 -1.86 -1.65
C ILE A 208 -10.50 -2.60 -1.92
N GLU A 209 -11.57 -2.14 -1.27
CA GLU A 209 -12.87 -2.77 -1.31
C GLU A 209 -13.80 -1.93 -2.20
N ILE A 210 -14.50 -2.59 -3.11
CA ILE A 210 -15.63 -2.01 -3.83
C ILE A 210 -16.90 -2.53 -3.17
N ILE A 211 -17.68 -1.60 -2.62
CA ILE A 211 -18.84 -1.91 -1.80
C ILE A 211 -20.09 -1.53 -2.57
N LYS A 212 -20.93 -2.52 -2.82
CA LYS A 212 -22.24 -2.36 -3.44
C LYS A 212 -23.31 -2.22 -2.35
N ALA A 213 -24.10 -1.16 -2.41
CA ALA A 213 -25.20 -0.90 -1.49
C ALA A 213 -26.52 -0.71 -2.26
N PRO A 214 -27.66 -1.27 -1.79
CA PRO A 214 -28.95 -1.14 -2.46
C PRO A 214 -29.48 0.30 -2.46
N HIS A 215 -29.04 1.10 -1.50
CA HIS A 215 -29.38 2.50 -1.32
C HIS A 215 -28.13 3.26 -0.86
N LYS A 216 -28.13 4.59 -1.00
CA LYS A 216 -27.09 5.46 -0.47
C LYS A 216 -26.94 5.25 1.04
N VAL A 217 -25.72 4.98 1.49
CA VAL A 217 -25.40 4.77 2.91
C VAL A 217 -25.18 6.13 3.57
N SER A 218 -25.80 6.35 4.74
CA SER A 218 -25.62 7.59 5.51
C SER A 218 -24.14 7.82 5.86
N ALA A 219 -23.65 9.03 5.61
CA ALA A 219 -22.27 9.44 5.90
C ALA A 219 -21.96 9.47 7.40
N ARG A 220 -22.97 9.76 8.23
CA ARG A 220 -22.86 9.84 9.68
C ARG A 220 -23.73 8.75 10.28
N ARG A 221 -23.09 7.77 10.91
CA ARG A 221 -23.74 6.62 11.55
C ARG A 221 -23.58 6.65 13.07
N SER A 222 -22.61 7.40 13.58
CA SER A 222 -22.41 7.59 15.01
C SER A 222 -23.40 8.60 15.58
N SER A 223 -24.48 8.13 16.20
CA SER A 223 -25.34 8.97 17.04
C SER A 223 -24.79 9.06 18.47
N LYS A 224 -24.44 10.26 18.92
CA LYS A 224 -24.14 10.51 20.35
C LYS A 224 -25.38 10.39 21.25
N THR A 225 -26.58 10.31 20.67
CA THR A 225 -27.87 10.43 21.38
C THR A 225 -28.64 9.12 21.45
N GLY A 226 -28.08 7.99 20.98
CA GLY A 226 -28.76 6.69 20.99
C GLY A 226 -29.97 6.60 20.04
N ALA A 227 -30.25 7.66 19.26
CA ALA A 227 -31.27 7.63 18.22
C ALA A 227 -30.85 6.67 17.11
N LYS A 228 -31.73 5.70 16.78
CA LYS A 228 -31.57 4.83 15.62
C LYS A 228 -31.66 5.68 14.36
N HIS A 229 -30.54 5.94 13.71
CA HIS A 229 -30.52 6.43 12.34
C HIS A 229 -30.54 5.22 11.40
N ASP A 230 -31.40 5.26 10.39
CA ASP A 230 -31.37 4.28 9.33
C ASP A 230 -30.02 4.34 8.61
N ALA A 231 -29.41 3.17 8.42
CA ALA A 231 -28.10 3.08 7.76
C ALA A 231 -28.15 3.52 6.30
N TYR A 232 -29.34 3.42 5.69
CA TYR A 232 -29.63 3.78 4.32
C TYR A 232 -30.51 5.03 4.25
N ILE A 233 -30.26 5.84 3.24
CA ILE A 233 -31.17 6.92 2.84
C ILE A 233 -32.20 6.27 1.92
N CYS A 234 -33.42 6.09 2.42
CA CYS A 234 -34.54 5.55 1.65
C CYS A 234 -34.79 6.40 0.38
N ASP A 235 -35.44 5.78 -0.61
CA ASP A 235 -35.77 6.41 -1.90
C ASP A 235 -34.57 6.81 -2.78
N THR A 236 -33.36 6.35 -2.43
CA THR A 236 -32.18 6.47 -3.29
C THR A 236 -31.94 5.20 -4.11
N GLY A 237 -31.22 5.30 -5.22
CA GLY A 237 -30.86 4.13 -6.03
C GLY A 237 -29.69 3.32 -5.45
N GLU A 238 -29.34 2.25 -6.15
CA GLU A 238 -28.13 1.47 -5.90
C GLU A 238 -26.89 2.37 -5.97
N MET A 239 -26.00 2.25 -4.99
CA MET A 239 -24.76 3.04 -4.92
C MET A 239 -23.55 2.16 -4.69
N HIS A 240 -22.42 2.60 -5.26
CA HIS A 240 -21.12 1.94 -5.14
C HIS A 240 -20.14 2.85 -4.41
N TYR A 241 -19.35 2.25 -3.53
CA TYR A 241 -18.33 2.94 -2.75
C TYR A 241 -16.98 2.27 -2.89
N VAL A 242 -15.93 3.04 -2.69
CA VAL A 242 -14.57 2.54 -2.52
C VAL A 242 -14.12 2.74 -1.08
N HIS A 243 -13.42 1.75 -0.53
CA HIS A 243 -12.90 1.77 0.83
C HIS A 243 -11.48 1.23 0.86
N PHE A 244 -10.56 2.01 1.43
CA PHE A 244 -9.16 1.63 1.59
C PHE A 244 -8.91 1.19 3.02
N VAL A 245 -8.37 0.00 3.21
CA VAL A 245 -8.03 -0.56 4.52
C VAL A 245 -6.54 -0.88 4.56
N LEU A 246 -5.81 -0.19 5.41
CA LEU A 246 -4.38 -0.42 5.62
C LEU A 246 -4.17 -1.09 6.98
N ASN A 247 -3.65 -2.31 6.98
CA ASN A 247 -3.37 -3.07 8.21
C ASN A 247 -4.58 -3.15 9.15
N GLN A 248 -5.77 -3.45 8.61
CA GLN A 248 -7.07 -3.46 9.31
C GLN A 248 -7.52 -2.10 9.86
N ARG A 249 -7.02 -1.00 9.32
CA ARG A 249 -7.49 0.34 9.63
C ARG A 249 -8.01 1.04 8.39
N SER A 250 -9.25 1.51 8.45
CA SER A 250 -9.86 2.34 7.40
C SER A 250 -9.05 3.62 7.20
N ILE A 251 -8.73 3.91 5.94
CA ILE A 251 -8.15 5.18 5.52
C ILE A 251 -9.30 6.12 5.16
N PRO A 252 -9.46 7.25 5.86
CA PRO A 252 -10.50 8.22 5.54
C PRO A 252 -10.18 8.95 4.23
N LEU A 253 -10.89 8.61 3.16
CA LEU A 253 -10.60 9.12 1.81
C LEU A 253 -10.83 10.62 1.67
N HIS A 254 -11.79 11.20 2.41
CA HIS A 254 -12.03 12.65 2.44
C HIS A 254 -10.82 13.48 2.89
N VAL A 255 -9.89 12.91 3.67
CA VAL A 255 -8.66 13.60 4.09
C VAL A 255 -7.70 13.79 2.92
N SER A 256 -7.75 12.89 1.94
CA SER A 256 -6.86 12.93 0.76
C SER A 256 -7.53 13.53 -0.47
N PHE A 257 -8.86 13.50 -0.55
CA PHE A 257 -9.63 13.98 -1.70
C PHE A 257 -10.77 14.87 -1.23
N GLU A 258 -10.69 16.16 -1.52
CA GLU A 258 -11.72 17.15 -1.17
C GLU A 258 -13.09 16.83 -1.77
N ALA A 259 -13.11 16.21 -2.97
CA ALA A 259 -14.35 15.78 -3.61
C ALA A 259 -15.07 14.64 -2.86
N CYS A 260 -14.37 13.87 -2.01
CA CYS A 260 -14.98 12.84 -1.20
C CYS A 260 -15.61 13.46 0.06
N GLU A 261 -16.91 13.23 0.26
CA GLU A 261 -17.64 13.67 1.45
C GLU A 261 -16.98 13.15 2.74
N TYR A 262 -17.01 13.95 3.82
CA TYR A 262 -16.68 13.45 5.15
C TYR A 262 -17.64 12.33 5.57
N ARG A 263 -17.11 11.16 5.92
CA ARG A 263 -17.89 10.02 6.39
C ARG A 263 -17.21 9.32 7.56
N ASP A 264 -18.01 8.81 8.50
CA ASP A 264 -17.53 8.06 9.68
C ASP A 264 -16.84 6.74 9.27
N ASP A 265 -17.23 6.19 8.12
CA ASP A 265 -16.72 4.94 7.55
C ASP A 265 -15.44 5.11 6.72
N GLY A 266 -15.06 6.35 6.41
CA GLY A 266 -13.91 6.67 5.58
C GLY A 266 -14.06 6.31 4.09
N TRP A 267 -15.26 5.93 3.64
CA TRP A 267 -15.53 5.55 2.26
C TRP A 267 -15.60 6.78 1.34
N CYS A 268 -15.57 6.53 0.04
CA CYS A 268 -15.90 7.53 -0.97
C CYS A 268 -16.82 6.90 -2.02
N GLU A 269 -17.75 7.67 -2.58
CA GLU A 269 -18.58 7.21 -3.68
C GLU A 269 -17.67 6.85 -4.87
N LEU A 270 -17.88 5.67 -5.46
CA LEU A 270 -17.00 5.14 -6.49
C LEU A 270 -16.91 6.08 -7.71
N PRO A 271 -18.01 6.64 -8.26
CA PRO A 271 -17.93 7.57 -9.39
C PRO A 271 -17.08 8.81 -9.06
N THR A 272 -17.26 9.37 -7.87
CA THR A 272 -16.49 10.53 -7.38
C THR A 272 -15.00 10.20 -7.28
N PHE A 273 -14.67 9.04 -6.70
CA PHE A 273 -13.29 8.59 -6.64
C PHE A 273 -12.69 8.39 -8.04
N MET A 274 -13.42 7.75 -8.96
CA MET A 274 -12.95 7.51 -10.33
C MET A 274 -12.67 8.82 -11.08
N ASN A 275 -13.53 9.83 -10.92
CA ASN A 275 -13.32 11.15 -11.51
C ASN A 275 -12.04 11.81 -10.96
N VAL A 276 -11.83 11.78 -9.64
CA VAL A 276 -10.59 12.28 -9.01
C VAL A 276 -9.36 11.60 -9.60
N GLN A 277 -9.40 10.29 -9.83
CA GLN A 277 -8.24 9.56 -10.35
C GLN A 277 -7.96 9.87 -11.82
N LYS A 278 -8.99 9.94 -12.65
CA LYS A 278 -8.88 10.26 -14.09
C LYS A 278 -8.37 11.68 -14.32
N GLU A 279 -8.96 12.66 -13.65
CA GLU A 279 -8.68 14.08 -13.89
C GLU A 279 -7.37 14.54 -13.24
N ASN A 280 -7.01 13.97 -12.08
CA ASN A 280 -5.96 14.55 -11.24
C ASN A 280 -4.71 13.68 -11.06
N ARG A 281 -4.65 12.41 -11.50
CA ARG A 281 -3.52 11.54 -11.08
C ARG A 281 -2.65 11.02 -12.21
N LEU A 282 -3.20 10.55 -13.33
CA LEU A 282 -2.37 10.09 -14.46
C LEU A 282 -1.49 11.20 -15.05
N GLY A 283 -2.06 12.40 -15.25
CA GLY A 283 -1.29 13.55 -15.71
C GLY A 283 -0.28 14.07 -14.68
N LYS A 284 -0.62 14.05 -13.38
CA LYS A 284 0.29 14.51 -12.31
C LYS A 284 1.43 13.55 -12.01
N ALA A 285 1.27 12.26 -12.33
CA ALA A 285 2.34 11.28 -12.18
C ALA A 285 3.49 11.55 -13.15
N ASP A 286 3.17 12.08 -14.35
CA ASP A 286 4.12 12.49 -15.39
C ASP A 286 5.31 11.52 -15.50
N TYR A 287 4.98 10.26 -15.78
CA TYR A 287 5.91 9.13 -15.71
C TYR A 287 7.19 9.35 -16.52
N GLN A 288 7.08 9.98 -17.70
CA GLN A 288 8.23 10.22 -18.56
C GLN A 288 9.22 11.21 -17.96
N TYR A 289 8.73 12.35 -17.50
CA TYR A 289 9.58 13.31 -16.81
C TYR A 289 10.11 12.75 -15.49
N ALA A 290 9.24 12.09 -14.71
CA ALA A 290 9.60 11.55 -13.40
C ALA A 290 10.67 10.45 -13.48
N CYS A 291 10.68 9.59 -14.51
CA CYS A 291 11.62 8.49 -14.62
C CYS A 291 12.80 8.73 -15.57
N PHE A 292 12.60 9.52 -16.62
CA PHE A 292 13.59 9.72 -17.70
C PHE A 292 13.93 11.19 -17.95
N GLY A 293 13.26 12.11 -17.25
CA GLY A 293 13.55 13.53 -17.32
C GLY A 293 14.92 13.87 -16.73
N ASN A 294 15.47 15.00 -17.17
CA ASN A 294 16.73 15.51 -16.64
C ASN A 294 16.46 16.39 -15.41
N TRP A 295 16.51 15.77 -14.23
CA TRP A 295 16.38 16.44 -12.94
C TRP A 295 17.36 15.78 -11.95
N THR A 296 17.71 16.50 -10.88
CA THR A 296 18.62 15.99 -9.86
C THR A 296 17.86 15.68 -8.59
N MET A 297 18.18 14.54 -7.97
CA MET A 297 17.65 14.20 -6.64
C MET A 297 18.12 15.25 -5.63
N MET A 298 17.21 16.14 -5.23
CA MET A 298 17.39 17.05 -4.12
C MET A 298 17.43 16.29 -2.79
N GLY A 299 17.95 16.95 -1.76
CA GLY A 299 18.01 16.38 -0.42
C GLY A 299 16.64 15.99 0.14
N TYR A 300 16.65 15.24 1.24
CA TYR A 300 15.44 14.84 1.95
C TYR A 300 14.61 16.06 2.39
N GLY A 301 13.30 16.03 2.12
CA GLY A 301 12.34 17.10 2.46
C GLY A 301 11.95 18.03 1.31
N PHE A 302 12.59 17.92 0.14
CA PHE A 302 12.24 18.73 -1.05
C PHE A 302 11.09 18.16 -1.88
N TYR A 303 10.73 16.89 -1.69
CA TYR A 303 9.66 16.23 -2.42
C TYR A 303 8.42 16.04 -1.55
N ASN A 304 7.38 16.82 -1.83
CA ASN A 304 6.08 16.69 -1.17
C ASN A 304 5.13 15.80 -1.97
N SER A 305 5.20 15.87 -3.30
CA SER A 305 4.25 15.25 -4.26
C SER A 305 4.65 13.82 -4.67
N GLY A 306 5.92 13.44 -4.52
CA GLY A 306 6.51 12.23 -5.13
C GLY A 306 6.83 12.39 -6.61
N HIS A 307 6.48 13.54 -7.20
CA HIS A 307 6.83 13.96 -8.55
C HIS A 307 8.04 14.92 -8.48
N PRO A 308 9.06 14.76 -9.34
CA PRO A 308 10.21 15.68 -9.35
C PRO A 308 9.80 17.09 -9.76
N VAL A 309 10.35 18.10 -9.09
CA VAL A 309 10.20 19.53 -9.37
C VAL A 309 11.54 20.16 -9.66
#